data_AF-W2SJC8-F1
#
_entry.id   AF-W2SJC8-F1
#
_cell.length_a   1.000
_cell.length_b   1.000
_cell.length_c   1.000
_cell.angle_alpha   90.00
_cell.angle_beta   90.00
_cell.angle_gamma   90.00
#
_symmetry.space_group_name_H-M   'P 1'
#
loop_
_entity.id
_entity.type
_entity.pdbx_description
1 polymer ?
#
loop_
_entity_poly.entity_id
_entity_poly.type
_entity_poly.pdbx_seq_one_letter_code
_entity_poly.pdbx_strand_id
1 'polypeptide(L)'
;MTEDLHLVLLECPNISTPADVAQLNMAPIMFLFRISNRKILLKLLKKTGIKGGNAVAGADALNQLTPDLVDIIIEDNGLHEATKKIFKFLEAYWLALHPTTPILEEEYLEKGTNLNANEETHCREHGCGSTKHFDRSNK
;
A
#
# COMPACT_ATOMS: atom_id res chain seq x y z
N MET A 1 -5.59 -33.33 2.54
CA MET A 1 -6.25 -32.49 1.54
C MET A 1 -5.74 -31.07 1.74
N THR A 2 -4.53 -30.78 1.28
CA THR A 2 -4.12 -29.40 0.99
C THR A 2 -4.36 -29.27 -0.50
N GLU A 3 -5.61 -29.02 -0.87
CA GLU A 3 -5.92 -28.48 -2.20
C GLU A 3 -5.03 -27.24 -2.39
N ASP A 4 -4.56 -27.00 -3.61
CA ASP A 4 -3.64 -25.89 -3.91
C ASP A 4 -4.28 -24.56 -3.48
N LEU A 5 -3.80 -24.00 -2.37
CA LEU A 5 -4.28 -22.72 -1.86
C LEU A 5 -3.68 -21.62 -2.75
N HIS A 6 -4.54 -20.74 -3.24
CA HIS A 6 -4.16 -19.66 -4.14
C HIS A 6 -4.74 -18.34 -3.65
N LEU A 7 -4.00 -17.25 -3.90
CA LEU A 7 -4.55 -15.92 -3.76
C LEU A 7 -5.51 -15.65 -4.91
N VAL A 8 -6.74 -15.27 -4.59
CA VAL A 8 -7.76 -14.92 -5.57
C VAL A 8 -8.07 -13.43 -5.43
N LEU A 9 -7.93 -12.70 -6.53
CA LEU A 9 -8.33 -11.29 -6.61
C LEU A 9 -9.75 -11.20 -7.15
N LEU A 10 -10.63 -10.53 -6.42
CA LEU A 10 -12.03 -10.32 -6.82
C LEU A 10 -12.23 -8.89 -7.29
N GLU A 11 -12.73 -8.72 -8.52
CA GLU A 11 -13.17 -7.42 -9.02
C GLU A 11 -14.68 -7.27 -8.77
N CYS A 12 -15.05 -6.40 -7.85
CA CYS A 12 -16.43 -6.21 -7.41
C CYS A 12 -16.84 -4.74 -7.50
N PRO A 13 -17.38 -4.26 -8.64
CA PRO A 13 -17.66 -2.84 -8.86
C PRO A 13 -18.77 -2.27 -7.97
N ASN A 14 -19.57 -3.13 -7.34
CA ASN A 14 -20.70 -2.74 -6.49
C ASN A 14 -20.40 -2.78 -4.98
N ILE A 15 -19.18 -3.16 -4.58
CA ILE A 15 -18.76 -3.18 -3.18
C ILE A 15 -18.04 -1.87 -2.88
N SER A 16 -18.57 -1.09 -1.94
CA SER A 16 -18.04 0.23 -1.59
C SER A 16 -17.58 0.32 -0.13
N THR A 17 -18.15 -0.49 0.77
CA THR A 17 -17.85 -0.48 2.19
C THR A 17 -17.71 -1.91 2.74
N PRO A 18 -17.01 -2.12 3.87
CA PRO A 18 -16.95 -3.45 4.51
C PRO A 18 -18.33 -4.01 4.87
N ALA A 19 -19.32 -3.14 5.13
CA ALA A 19 -20.69 -3.55 5.43
C ALA A 19 -21.37 -4.26 4.25
N ASP A 20 -21.00 -3.95 3.01
CA ASP A 20 -21.56 -4.59 1.81
C ASP A 20 -21.15 -6.07 1.72
N VAL A 21 -20.03 -6.43 2.35
CA VAL A 21 -19.46 -7.78 2.34
C VAL A 21 -19.75 -8.53 3.63
N ALA A 22 -20.04 -7.83 4.73
CA ALA A 22 -20.30 -8.42 6.04
C ALA A 22 -21.48 -9.42 6.04
N GLN A 23 -22.40 -9.32 5.08
CA GLN A 23 -23.53 -10.23 4.90
C GLN A 23 -23.19 -11.48 4.08
N LEU A 24 -21.99 -11.55 3.51
CA LEU A 24 -21.52 -12.64 2.65
C LEU A 24 -20.63 -13.61 3.44
N ASN A 25 -20.78 -14.91 3.21
CA ASN A 25 -19.97 -15.95 3.85
C ASN A 25 -18.59 -16.15 3.19
N MET A 26 -17.89 -15.06 2.86
CA MET A 26 -16.62 -15.13 2.09
C MET A 26 -15.39 -14.66 2.87
N ALA A 27 -15.56 -13.84 3.92
CA ALA A 27 -14.47 -13.27 4.73
C ALA A 27 -13.23 -12.84 3.91
N PRO A 28 -13.36 -11.94 2.92
CA PRO A 28 -12.25 -11.56 2.08
C PRO A 28 -11.27 -10.63 2.80
N ILE A 29 -10.05 -10.57 2.28
CA ILE A 29 -9.04 -9.58 2.68
C ILE A 29 -9.44 -8.21 2.14
N MET A 30 -9.64 -7.25 3.03
CA MET A 30 -10.10 -5.89 2.73
C MET A 30 -8.94 -4.90 2.72
N PHE A 31 -8.61 -4.38 1.53
CA PHE A 31 -7.68 -3.27 1.34
C PHE A 31 -8.43 -1.94 1.29
N LEU A 32 -8.15 -1.02 2.21
CA LEU A 32 -8.69 0.34 2.18
C LEU A 32 -7.65 1.31 1.62
N PHE A 33 -7.87 1.81 0.40
CA PHE A 33 -7.09 2.91 -0.16
C PHE A 33 -7.65 4.25 0.29
N ARG A 34 -6.92 4.93 1.19
CA ARG A 34 -7.40 6.12 1.89
C ARG A 34 -6.64 7.37 1.46
N ILE A 35 -7.39 8.39 1.02
CA ILE A 35 -6.86 9.74 0.76
C ILE A 35 -7.34 10.66 1.88
N SER A 36 -6.52 10.81 2.92
CA SER A 36 -6.87 11.60 4.11
C SER A 36 -7.01 13.10 3.84
N ASN A 37 -6.30 13.64 2.84
CA ASN A 37 -6.38 15.06 2.52
C ASN A 37 -7.52 15.34 1.53
N ARG A 38 -8.63 15.87 2.05
CA ARG A 38 -9.82 16.23 1.26
C ARG A 38 -9.53 17.19 0.10
N LYS A 39 -8.58 18.12 0.24
CA LYS A 39 -8.22 19.03 -0.85
C LYS A 39 -7.51 18.29 -2.00
N ILE A 40 -6.71 17.28 -1.68
CA ILE A 40 -6.04 16.42 -2.67
C ILE A 40 -7.09 15.55 -3.37
N LEU A 41 -7.97 14.90 -2.61
CA LEU A 41 -9.07 14.09 -3.14
C LEU A 41 -9.92 14.87 -4.16
N LEU A 42 -10.36 16.09 -3.82
CA LEU A 42 -11.15 16.93 -4.70
C LEU A 42 -10.42 17.30 -6.00
N LYS A 43 -9.11 17.56 -5.92
CA LYS A 43 -8.29 17.84 -7.11
C LYS A 43 -8.15 16.60 -8.00
N LEU A 44 -8.01 15.41 -7.42
CA LEU A 44 -7.90 14.15 -8.16
C LEU A 44 -9.22 13.80 -8.84
N LEU A 45 -10.35 13.88 -8.13
CA LEU A 45 -11.68 13.65 -8.72
C LEU A 45 -11.97 14.60 -9.89
N LYS A 46 -11.56 15.88 -9.77
CA LYS A 46 -11.67 16.83 -10.87
C LYS A 46 -10.86 16.42 -12.10
N LYS A 47 -9.68 15.82 -11.92
CA LYS A 47 -8.81 15.36 -13.02
C LYS A 47 -9.34 14.11 -13.71
N THR A 48 -9.96 13.19 -12.96
CA THR A 48 -10.52 11.95 -13.52
C THR A 48 -11.85 12.15 -14.25
N GLY A 49 -12.45 13.35 -14.14
CA GLY A 49 -13.76 13.64 -14.73
C GLY A 49 -14.93 13.06 -13.94
N ILE A 50 -14.66 12.42 -12.79
CA ILE A 50 -15.68 11.92 -11.87
C ILE A 50 -16.34 13.12 -11.19
N LYS A 51 -17.54 13.46 -11.64
CA LYS A 51 -18.34 14.57 -11.12
C LYS A 51 -19.47 13.99 -10.27
N GLY A 52 -19.41 14.17 -8.95
CA GLY A 52 -20.52 13.81 -8.08
C GLY A 52 -20.18 13.97 -6.60
N GLY A 53 -21.11 14.57 -5.84
CA GLY A 53 -21.00 14.64 -4.38
C GLY A 53 -20.90 13.26 -3.72
N ASN A 54 -21.45 12.22 -4.36
CA ASN A 54 -21.45 10.84 -3.87
C ASN A 54 -20.03 10.26 -3.71
N ALA A 55 -19.11 10.55 -4.62
CA ALA A 55 -17.72 10.07 -4.52
C ALA A 55 -16.98 10.71 -3.34
N VAL A 56 -17.25 11.99 -3.08
CA VAL A 56 -16.67 12.71 -1.94
C VAL A 56 -17.28 12.22 -0.63
N ALA A 57 -18.60 12.08 -0.57
CA ALA A 57 -19.31 11.58 0.60
C ALA A 57 -18.91 10.14 0.94
N GLY A 58 -18.73 9.27 -0.07
CA GLY A 58 -18.24 7.91 0.11
C GLY A 58 -16.83 7.88 0.69
N ALA A 59 -15.91 8.69 0.15
CA ALA A 59 -14.57 8.80 0.70
C ALA A 59 -14.55 9.37 2.13
N ASP A 60 -15.39 10.37 2.42
CA ASP A 60 -15.53 10.95 3.76
C ASP A 60 -16.08 9.90 4.75
N ALA A 61 -16.98 9.01 4.33
CA ALA A 61 -17.46 7.89 5.15
C ALA A 61 -16.38 6.83 5.39
N LEU A 62 -15.64 6.44 4.35
CA LEU A 62 -14.53 5.49 4.45
C LEU A 62 -13.39 6.01 5.35
N ASN A 63 -13.16 7.32 5.35
CA ASN A 63 -12.18 7.98 6.23
C ASN A 63 -12.53 7.90 7.73
N GLN A 64 -13.81 7.69 8.06
CA GLN A 64 -14.29 7.56 9.44
C GLN A 64 -14.29 6.11 9.95
N LEU A 65 -13.99 5.13 9.09
CA LEU A 65 -13.91 3.74 9.50
C LEU A 65 -12.78 3.52 10.50
N THR A 66 -13.05 2.73 11.53
CA THR A 66 -12.03 2.26 12.45
C THR A 66 -11.13 1.24 11.75
N PRO A 67 -9.82 1.21 12.04
CA PRO A 67 -8.90 0.26 11.42
C PRO A 67 -9.32 -1.20 11.56
N ASP A 68 -10.02 -1.57 12.63
CA ASP A 68 -10.45 -2.95 12.89
C ASP A 68 -11.51 -3.49 11.90
N LEU A 69 -12.06 -2.63 11.03
CA LEU A 69 -13.04 -3.03 10.02
C LEU A 69 -12.41 -3.43 8.67
N VAL A 70 -11.10 -3.29 8.54
CA VAL A 70 -10.34 -3.61 7.33
C VAL A 70 -9.00 -4.24 7.71
N ASP A 71 -8.46 -5.10 6.86
CA ASP A 71 -7.21 -5.79 7.17
C ASP A 71 -5.99 -4.88 7.02
N ILE A 72 -6.07 -3.94 6.07
CA ILE A 72 -4.96 -3.02 5.78
C ILE A 72 -5.43 -1.69 5.19
N ILE A 73 -4.83 -0.61 5.67
CA ILE A 73 -5.06 0.75 5.16
C ILE A 73 -3.83 1.20 4.38
N ILE A 74 -4.03 1.65 3.14
CA ILE A 74 -3.00 2.19 2.24
C ILE A 74 -3.22 3.70 2.10
N GLU A 75 -2.25 4.49 2.58
CA GLU A 75 -2.29 5.96 2.51
C GLU A 75 -1.10 6.54 1.75
N ASP A 76 -0.25 5.67 1.24
CA ASP A 76 0.99 6.02 0.59
C ASP A 76 0.70 6.72 -0.74
N ASN A 77 1.28 7.91 -0.93
CA ASN A 77 1.06 8.71 -2.14
C ASN A 77 1.83 8.19 -3.36
N GLY A 78 2.83 7.34 -3.14
CA GLY A 78 3.68 6.74 -4.18
C GLY A 78 3.26 5.31 -4.47
N LEU A 79 3.20 4.95 -5.76
CA LEU A 79 2.86 3.60 -6.20
C LEU A 79 3.79 2.54 -5.59
N HIS A 80 5.10 2.83 -5.54
CA HIS A 80 6.09 1.90 -5.00
C HIS A 80 5.84 1.58 -3.52
N GLU A 81 5.69 2.61 -2.68
CA GLU A 81 5.43 2.44 -1.24
C GLU A 81 4.10 1.70 -0.98
N ALA A 82 3.03 2.09 -1.69
CA ALA A 82 1.74 1.43 -1.60
C ALA A 82 1.83 -0.07 -1.96
N THR A 83 2.53 -0.39 -3.05
CA THR A 83 2.67 -1.77 -3.54
C THR A 83 3.57 -2.59 -2.61
N LYS A 84 4.66 -2.01 -2.10
CA LYS A 84 5.56 -2.65 -1.12
C LYS A 84 4.79 -3.03 0.15
N LYS A 85 3.87 -2.17 0.60
CA LYS A 85 3.00 -2.43 1.75
C LYS A 85 2.01 -3.56 1.50
N ILE A 86 1.34 -3.58 0.34
CA ILE A 86 0.44 -4.68 -0.08
C ILE A 86 1.20 -6.00 -0.17
N PHE A 87 2.38 -5.99 -0.80
CA PHE A 87 3.22 -7.17 -0.97
C PHE A 87 3.59 -7.80 0.37
N LYS A 88 4.13 -7.00 1.30
CA LYS A 88 4.53 -7.49 2.64
C LYS A 88 3.36 -8.13 3.39
N PHE A 89 2.16 -7.55 3.29
CA PHE A 89 0.97 -8.09 3.93
C PHE A 89 0.56 -9.43 3.31
N LEU A 90 0.48 -9.50 1.98
CA LEU A 90 0.10 -10.72 1.27
C LEU A 90 1.14 -11.83 1.41
N GLU A 91 2.43 -11.50 1.47
CA GLU A 91 3.51 -12.44 1.73
C GLU A 91 3.40 -13.06 3.12
N ALA A 92 3.19 -12.24 4.16
CA ALA A 92 2.97 -12.75 5.51
C ALA A 92 1.72 -13.64 5.59
N TYR A 93 0.63 -13.23 4.95
CA TYR A 93 -0.61 -14.02 4.86
C TYR A 93 -0.38 -15.34 4.12
N TRP A 94 0.36 -15.31 3.01
CA TRP A 94 0.70 -16.50 2.24
C TRP A 94 1.51 -17.50 3.07
N LEU A 95 2.57 -17.05 3.73
CA LEU A 95 3.42 -17.90 4.57
C LEU A 95 2.65 -18.53 5.73
N ALA A 96 1.71 -17.80 6.33
CA ALA A 96 0.86 -18.32 7.41
C ALA A 96 -0.06 -19.47 6.95
N LEU A 97 -0.47 -19.48 5.67
CA LEU A 97 -1.32 -20.52 5.08
C LEU A 97 -0.54 -21.64 4.39
N HIS A 98 0.72 -21.39 4.05
CA HIS A 98 1.61 -22.34 3.38
C HIS A 98 2.81 -22.64 4.29
N PRO A 99 2.60 -23.42 5.36
CA PRO A 99 3.69 -23.80 6.26
C PRO A 99 4.78 -24.48 5.43
N THR A 100 5.91 -23.80 5.30
CA THR A 100 7.08 -24.30 4.61
C THR A 100 7.80 -25.25 5.56
N THR A 101 8.28 -26.38 5.06
CA THR A 101 9.19 -27.22 5.86
C THR A 101 10.44 -26.41 6.20
N PRO A 102 11.08 -26.62 7.38
CA PRO A 102 12.13 -25.75 7.94
C PRO A 102 13.36 -25.51 7.05
N ILE A 103 13.46 -26.18 5.90
CA ILE A 103 14.53 -26.03 4.91
C ILE A 103 14.37 -24.75 4.08
N LEU A 104 13.17 -24.16 4.04
CA LEU A 104 12.88 -22.97 3.22
C LEU A 104 12.91 -21.65 4.01
N GLU A 105 12.73 -21.66 5.33
CA GLU A 105 12.72 -20.42 6.15
C GLU A 105 14.06 -19.65 6.11
N GLU A 106 15.19 -20.35 5.99
CA GLU A 106 16.53 -19.72 5.93
C GLU A 106 16.72 -18.88 4.65
N GLU A 107 16.21 -19.30 3.49
CA GLU A 107 16.37 -18.55 2.23
C GLU A 107 15.53 -17.26 2.20
N TYR A 108 14.35 -17.26 2.83
CA TYR A 108 13.47 -16.08 2.89
C TYR A 108 13.98 -15.00 3.84
N LEU A 109 14.54 -15.41 5.00
CA LEU A 109 15.10 -14.45 5.97
C LEU A 109 16.35 -13.74 5.40
N GLU A 110 17.16 -14.46 4.62
CA GLU A 110 18.36 -13.91 3.96
C GLU A 110 18.03 -12.96 2.79
N LYS A 111 16.89 -13.13 2.09
CA LYS A 111 16.47 -12.19 1.03
C LYS A 111 15.96 -10.85 1.58
N GLY A 112 15.35 -10.86 2.76
CA GLY A 112 14.87 -9.65 3.44
C GLY A 112 15.97 -8.70 3.91
N THR A 113 17.17 -9.23 4.22
CA THR A 113 18.33 -8.42 4.64
C THR A 113 19.09 -7.84 3.44
N ASN A 114 19.17 -8.57 2.33
CA ASN A 114 19.95 -8.15 1.16
C ASN A 114 19.28 -7.02 0.35
N LEU A 115 17.95 -6.90 0.34
CA LEU A 115 17.27 -5.80 -0.34
C LEU A 115 17.48 -4.44 0.36
N ASN A 116 17.55 -4.43 1.70
CA ASN A 116 17.76 -3.20 2.47
C ASN A 116 19.20 -2.66 2.33
N ALA A 117 20.20 -3.51 2.07
CA ALA A 117 21.58 -3.08 1.85
C ALA A 117 21.82 -2.46 0.45
N ASN A 118 20.98 -2.84 -0.53
CA ASN A 118 21.16 -2.44 -1.93
C ASN A 118 20.44 -1.13 -2.27
N GLU A 119 19.41 -0.73 -1.51
CA GLU A 119 18.74 0.58 -1.67
C GLU A 119 19.57 1.75 -1.08
N GLU A 120 20.39 1.50 -0.03
CA GLU A 120 21.28 2.53 0.55
C GLU A 120 22.54 2.81 -0.27
N THR A 121 22.93 1.91 -1.16
CA THR A 121 24.13 2.08 -2.01
C THR A 121 23.84 2.81 -3.31
N HIS A 122 22.63 2.70 -3.88
CA HIS A 122 22.28 3.43 -5.10
C HIS A 122 22.13 4.95 -4.90
N CYS A 123 21.73 5.41 -3.71
CA CYS A 123 21.63 6.85 -3.40
C CYS A 123 22.98 7.52 -3.07
N ARG A 124 24.07 6.77 -2.89
CA ARG A 124 25.39 7.32 -2.52
C ARG A 124 26.31 7.61 -3.71
N GLU A 125 26.01 7.11 -4.91
CA GLU A 125 26.90 7.26 -6.08
C GLU A 125 26.53 8.40 -7.04
N HIS A 126 25.33 8.98 -6.95
CA HIS A 126 25.03 10.25 -7.62
C HIS A 126 25.36 11.43 -6.70
N GLY A 127 26.66 11.70 -6.58
CA GLY A 127 27.20 12.83 -5.85
C GLY A 127 26.65 14.18 -6.34
N CYS A 128 25.83 14.81 -5.51
CA CYS A 128 25.62 16.26 -5.56
C CYS A 128 26.89 16.94 -5.02
N GLY A 129 27.91 17.04 -5.88
CA GLY A 129 29.12 17.80 -5.64
C GLY A 129 29.03 19.17 -6.31
N SER A 130 28.62 20.19 -5.57
CA SER A 130 29.15 21.56 -5.68
C SER A 130 28.55 22.47 -4.61
N THR A 131 29.22 22.50 -3.46
CA THR A 131 29.26 23.68 -2.59
C THR A 131 29.83 24.86 -3.39
N LYS A 132 29.01 25.84 -3.74
CA LYS A 132 29.49 27.19 -4.04
C LYS A 132 29.21 28.08 -2.84
N HIS A 133 30.28 28.30 -2.10
CA HIS A 133 30.42 29.32 -1.08
C HIS A 133 30.08 30.69 -1.72
N PHE A 134 29.05 31.35 -1.24
CA PHE A 134 28.70 32.71 -1.66
C PHE A 134 29.55 33.68 -0.83
N ASP A 135 30.67 34.11 -1.38
CA ASP A 135 31.48 35.17 -0.79
C ASP A 135 30.85 36.55 -1.06
N ARG A 136 30.49 37.24 0.03
CA ARG A 136 30.23 38.68 0.03
C ARG A 136 31.56 39.41 0.06
N SER A 137 31.90 40.17 -0.98
CA SER A 137 32.76 41.35 -0.85
C SER A 137 32.53 42.35 -1.97
N ASN A 138 31.79 43.41 -1.61
CA ASN A 138 32.15 44.82 -1.74
C ASN A 138 33.04 45.24 -2.94
N LYS A 139 32.42 45.82 -3.97
CA LYS A 139 32.82 47.13 -4.53
C LYS A 139 31.69 47.71 -5.39
#